data_AF-A0A9E2A9H2-F1
#
_entry.id   AF-A0A9E2A9H2-F1
#
_cell.length_a   1.000
_cell.length_b   1.000
_cell.length_c   1.000
_cell.angle_alpha   90.00
_cell.angle_beta   90.00
_cell.angle_gamma   90.00
#
_symmetry.space_group_name_H-M   'P 1'
#
loop_
_entity.id
_entity.type
_entity.pdbx_description
1 polymer ?
#
loop_
_entity_poly.entity_id
_entity_poly.type
_entity_poly.pdbx_seq_one_letter_code
_entity_poly.pdbx_strand_id
1 'polypeptide(L)'
;MITKRSVLLSPSFLIVAIGVAACDGGDGSGLPDVAPPGSIDPTFSAIQAGILEPNCAVTGCHFGAGAPQGLRLDEANSYGSLVGVNSSEVSSLLRVAPGNPDDSYLIQKLEGSASVGAQMPLNAPALPQANIDVIRQWILDGALDDRAQSSDAIRVTSLSPLPDGVLAEVPQDIVALFDRDLDTSTVNSLTFILEASGGDATFSDGNETQISATAIEVPVANQRSARLDLSGVALVNDTYRARLLGTGPSIVMDIDANALDGEFNGTFPSGDGVAGGDFVATFSLDVPASGATLDEIQASVFSVSCAFSGCHSGPAGDSLPSGMDLTDADASFASLVGQPSLQTAGVSRVAAGDPDNSYLIQKLEGTAAGGQRMPLGGTPLDQAVIDDIRLWIENGANR
;
A
#
# COMPACT_ATOMS: atom_id res chain seq x y z
N MET A 1 19.84 2.28 95.64
CA MET A 1 21.17 1.74 95.97
C MET A 1 22.02 1.77 94.70
N ILE A 2 23.18 2.47 94.73
CA ILE A 2 24.47 2.16 94.04
C ILE A 2 24.38 2.01 92.48
N THR A 3 25.02 2.78 91.58
CA THR A 3 26.22 3.65 91.59
C THR A 3 26.23 4.55 90.33
N LYS A 4 26.95 5.68 90.39
CA LYS A 4 27.38 6.55 89.28
C LYS A 4 28.37 5.86 88.33
N ARG A 5 28.44 6.30 87.05
CA ARG A 5 29.65 6.93 86.45
C ARG A 5 29.44 7.43 85.01
N SER A 6 30.10 8.55 84.75
CA SER A 6 30.10 9.41 83.56
C SER A 6 31.05 8.90 82.45
N VAL A 7 30.93 9.48 81.23
CA VAL A 7 32.00 10.15 80.42
C VAL A 7 31.65 10.12 78.91
N LEU A 8 31.87 11.27 78.25
CA LEU A 8 31.78 11.56 76.81
C LEU A 8 32.90 10.90 75.98
N LEU A 9 32.70 10.64 74.67
CA LEU A 9 33.67 10.96 73.59
C LEU A 9 33.12 10.70 72.16
N SER A 10 33.34 11.75 71.34
CA SER A 10 33.39 11.99 69.88
C SER A 10 33.35 10.88 68.79
N PRO A 11 33.15 11.28 67.50
CA PRO A 11 32.54 10.48 66.44
C PRO A 11 33.55 9.79 65.50
N SER A 12 33.06 8.86 64.66
CA SER A 12 33.79 8.32 63.51
C SER A 12 32.84 7.99 62.35
N PHE A 13 33.29 8.33 61.14
CA PHE A 13 32.68 8.14 59.83
C PHE A 13 32.42 6.65 59.51
N LEU A 14 31.35 6.36 58.76
CA LEU A 14 31.26 5.10 57.99
C LEU A 14 30.57 5.28 56.63
N ILE A 15 31.18 4.59 55.67
CA ILE A 15 30.98 4.50 54.23
C ILE A 15 29.63 3.82 53.88
N VAL A 16 28.97 4.29 52.82
CA VAL A 16 27.75 3.68 52.25
C VAL A 16 28.12 2.65 51.17
N ALA A 17 27.68 1.41 51.37
CA ALA A 17 27.68 0.34 50.38
C ALA A 17 26.25 0.19 49.81
N ILE A 18 26.12 0.13 48.49
CA ILE A 18 24.85 -0.15 47.79
C ILE A 18 24.83 -1.63 47.43
N GLY A 19 23.82 -2.34 47.94
CA GLY A 19 23.57 -3.75 47.72
C GLY A 19 22.69 -4.01 46.49
N VAL A 20 22.99 -5.12 45.82
CA VAL A 20 22.31 -5.69 44.66
C VAL A 20 20.95 -6.25 45.08
N ALA A 21 19.90 -5.94 44.33
CA ALA A 21 18.60 -6.62 44.37
C ALA A 21 18.39 -7.34 43.03
N ALA A 22 18.21 -8.66 43.11
CA ALA A 22 17.82 -9.53 42.00
C ALA A 22 16.30 -9.76 42.06
N CYS A 23 15.64 -9.66 40.89
CA CYS A 23 14.31 -10.18 40.60
C CYS A 23 14.26 -10.66 39.14
N ASP A 24 13.43 -11.66 38.91
CA ASP A 24 13.39 -12.69 37.86
C ASP A 24 12.81 -12.29 36.49
N GLY A 25 13.13 -13.09 35.46
CA GLY A 25 12.24 -13.45 34.34
C GLY A 25 12.22 -12.59 33.06
N GLY A 26 12.78 -13.13 31.96
CA GLY A 26 12.61 -12.60 30.60
C GLY A 26 13.36 -13.43 29.56
N ASP A 27 12.65 -14.39 28.95
CA ASP A 27 13.17 -15.32 27.93
C ASP A 27 13.39 -14.53 26.63
N GLY A 28 14.64 -14.10 26.39
CA GLY A 28 15.06 -13.15 25.34
C GLY A 28 14.89 -13.64 23.91
N SER A 29 13.65 -13.91 23.49
CA SER A 29 13.24 -14.05 22.10
C SER A 29 12.75 -12.69 21.59
N GLY A 30 13.51 -12.10 20.65
CA GLY A 30 13.01 -10.98 19.83
C GLY A 30 13.74 -9.65 19.92
N LEU A 31 15.07 -9.63 20.00
CA LEU A 31 15.82 -8.47 19.48
C LEU A 31 16.27 -8.79 18.05
N PRO A 32 16.14 -7.88 17.08
CA PRO A 32 16.83 -8.04 15.81
C PRO A 32 18.32 -8.11 16.11
N ASP A 33 18.96 -9.20 15.72
CA ASP A 33 20.39 -9.41 15.87
C ASP A 33 21.10 -8.38 14.98
N VAL A 34 21.41 -7.22 15.54
CA VAL A 34 22.22 -6.22 14.85
C VAL A 34 23.62 -6.80 14.84
N ALA A 35 23.94 -7.45 13.72
CA ALA A 35 25.21 -8.08 13.49
C ALA A 35 26.36 -7.07 13.76
N PRO A 36 27.44 -7.47 14.46
CA PRO A 36 28.51 -6.55 14.82
C PRO A 36 29.12 -5.89 13.58
N PRO A 37 29.56 -4.61 13.65
CA PRO A 37 30.20 -3.96 12.51
C PRO A 37 31.45 -4.76 12.08
N GLY A 38 31.37 -5.38 10.90
CA GLY A 38 32.39 -6.28 10.34
C GLY A 38 31.94 -7.74 10.14
N SER A 39 30.68 -8.10 10.43
CA SER A 39 30.11 -9.40 10.09
C SER A 39 29.79 -9.53 8.59
N ILE A 40 30.06 -10.70 8.03
CA ILE A 40 29.68 -11.06 6.65
C ILE A 40 28.24 -11.55 6.68
N ASP A 41 27.39 -11.05 5.78
CA ASP A 41 26.00 -11.51 5.66
C ASP A 41 25.94 -12.96 5.17
N PRO A 42 24.94 -13.77 5.58
CA PRO A 42 24.79 -15.17 5.14
C PRO A 42 24.20 -15.28 3.72
N THR A 43 24.67 -14.44 2.79
CA THR A 43 24.34 -14.51 1.36
C THR A 43 25.52 -15.06 0.58
N PHE A 44 25.27 -15.67 -0.59
CA PHE A 44 26.36 -16.26 -1.37
C PHE A 44 27.34 -15.19 -1.87
N SER A 45 26.85 -14.02 -2.30
CA SER A 45 27.68 -12.91 -2.75
C SER A 45 28.62 -12.39 -1.63
N ALA A 46 28.13 -12.25 -0.41
CA ALA A 46 28.91 -11.81 0.74
C ALA A 46 29.94 -12.87 1.17
N ILE A 47 29.55 -14.15 1.19
CA ILE A 47 30.45 -15.29 1.44
C ILE A 47 31.52 -15.38 0.36
N GLN A 48 31.17 -15.18 -0.92
CA GLN A 48 32.11 -15.19 -2.03
C GLN A 48 33.17 -14.09 -1.81
N ALA A 49 32.75 -12.84 -1.63
CA ALA A 49 33.66 -11.70 -1.54
C ALA A 49 34.46 -11.69 -0.24
N GLY A 50 33.84 -12.05 0.89
CA GLY A 50 34.42 -11.93 2.22
C GLY A 50 35.16 -13.18 2.71
N ILE A 51 34.85 -14.37 2.18
CA ILE A 51 35.42 -15.63 2.64
C ILE A 51 36.10 -16.40 1.50
N LEU A 52 35.36 -16.79 0.47
CA LEU A 52 35.87 -17.72 -0.55
C LEU A 52 36.98 -17.08 -1.38
N GLU A 53 36.79 -15.86 -1.87
CA GLU A 53 37.78 -15.17 -2.71
C GLU A 53 39.10 -14.91 -1.96
N PRO A 54 39.12 -14.27 -0.77
CA PRO A 54 40.37 -13.95 -0.09
C PRO A 54 41.08 -15.16 0.54
N ASN A 55 40.37 -16.22 0.92
CA ASN A 55 40.95 -17.33 1.70
C ASN A 55 41.07 -18.64 0.91
N CYS A 56 40.30 -18.85 -0.15
CA CYS A 56 40.18 -20.14 -0.82
C CYS A 56 40.50 -20.06 -2.32
N ALA A 57 39.99 -19.04 -3.01
CA ALA A 57 40.22 -18.77 -4.44
C ALA A 57 41.61 -18.13 -4.68
N VAL A 58 42.63 -18.67 -4.03
CA VAL A 58 44.03 -18.26 -4.22
C VAL A 58 44.74 -19.20 -5.19
N THR A 59 45.66 -18.64 -5.99
CA THR A 59 46.46 -19.41 -6.95
C THR A 59 47.14 -20.60 -6.26
N GLY A 60 46.92 -21.81 -6.78
CA GLY A 60 47.46 -23.05 -6.21
C GLY A 60 46.56 -23.74 -5.19
N CYS A 61 45.47 -23.09 -4.75
CA CYS A 61 44.40 -23.69 -3.95
C CYS A 61 43.15 -23.85 -4.82
N HIS A 62 42.18 -22.94 -4.79
CA HIS A 62 40.92 -23.10 -5.54
C HIS A 62 40.71 -22.04 -6.62
N PHE A 63 41.77 -21.63 -7.31
CA PHE A 63 41.70 -20.61 -8.36
C PHE A 63 42.12 -21.12 -9.74
N GLY A 64 41.30 -20.81 -10.75
CA GLY A 64 41.63 -21.05 -12.16
C GLY A 64 41.74 -22.53 -12.55
N ALA A 65 42.21 -22.78 -13.78
CA ALA A 65 42.28 -24.13 -14.35
C ALA A 65 43.26 -25.09 -13.64
N GLY A 66 44.16 -24.56 -12.80
CA GLY A 66 45.14 -25.33 -12.04
C GLY A 66 44.67 -25.79 -10.66
N ALA A 67 43.42 -25.51 -10.28
CA ALA A 67 42.90 -25.90 -8.98
C ALA A 67 42.91 -27.43 -8.80
N PRO A 68 43.44 -27.97 -7.68
CA PRO A 68 43.41 -29.39 -7.39
C PRO A 68 41.99 -29.94 -7.43
N GLN A 69 41.85 -31.15 -7.98
CA GLN A 69 40.55 -31.82 -8.15
C GLN A 69 39.53 -31.02 -8.96
N GLY A 70 39.96 -29.99 -9.69
CA GLY A 70 39.11 -29.12 -10.51
C GLY A 70 38.14 -28.25 -9.72
N LEU A 71 38.28 -28.13 -8.39
CA LEU A 71 37.41 -27.30 -7.56
C LEU A 71 37.83 -25.84 -7.63
N ARG A 72 37.08 -25.05 -8.41
CA ARG A 72 37.28 -23.61 -8.57
C ARG A 72 36.29 -22.83 -7.72
N LEU A 73 36.81 -21.95 -6.87
CA LEU A 73 36.04 -21.10 -5.96
C LEU A 73 36.17 -19.61 -6.30
N ASP A 74 36.70 -19.28 -7.47
CA ASP A 74 36.65 -17.93 -8.04
C ASP A 74 35.22 -17.52 -8.40
N GLU A 75 34.94 -16.20 -8.39
CA GLU A 75 33.62 -15.58 -8.54
C GLU A 75 32.71 -16.22 -9.62
N ALA A 76 33.30 -16.58 -10.76
CA ALA A 76 32.57 -17.11 -11.91
C ALA A 76 32.22 -18.60 -11.81
N ASN A 77 32.83 -19.36 -10.89
CA ASN A 77 32.76 -20.82 -10.87
C ASN A 77 32.30 -21.40 -9.52
N SER A 78 32.42 -20.65 -8.43
CA SER A 78 32.25 -21.12 -7.06
C SER A 78 30.89 -21.75 -6.79
N TYR A 79 29.78 -21.07 -7.11
CA TYR A 79 28.43 -21.55 -6.81
C TYR A 79 28.17 -22.91 -7.46
N GLY A 80 28.32 -22.99 -8.79
CA GLY A 80 28.11 -24.21 -9.57
C GLY A 80 29.13 -25.31 -9.28
N SER A 81 30.25 -25.00 -8.62
CA SER A 81 31.23 -26.00 -8.17
C SER A 81 30.93 -26.56 -6.77
N LEU A 82 30.07 -25.89 -5.99
CA LEU A 82 29.78 -26.20 -4.59
C LEU A 82 28.38 -26.81 -4.41
N VAL A 83 27.35 -26.09 -4.84
CA VAL A 83 25.96 -26.37 -4.43
C VAL A 83 25.40 -27.56 -5.21
N GLY A 84 24.97 -28.59 -4.49
CA GLY A 84 24.39 -29.79 -5.11
C GLY A 84 25.41 -30.69 -5.85
N VAL A 85 26.71 -30.40 -5.75
CA VAL A 85 27.77 -31.16 -6.43
C VAL A 85 28.36 -32.22 -5.51
N ASN A 86 28.47 -33.47 -5.97
CA ASN A 86 29.13 -34.53 -5.19
C ASN A 86 30.59 -34.19 -4.86
N SER A 87 31.02 -34.52 -3.64
CA SER A 87 32.42 -34.45 -3.27
C SER A 87 33.25 -35.48 -4.04
N SER A 88 34.43 -35.06 -4.54
CA SER A 88 35.34 -35.95 -5.26
C SER A 88 36.09 -36.92 -4.33
N GLU A 89 36.23 -36.56 -3.05
CA GLU A 89 36.93 -37.38 -2.04
C GLU A 89 35.97 -38.32 -1.31
N VAL A 90 34.73 -37.90 -1.10
CA VAL A 90 33.69 -38.67 -0.40
C VAL A 90 32.40 -38.59 -1.20
N SER A 91 32.25 -39.47 -2.20
CA SER A 91 31.15 -39.42 -3.18
C SER A 91 29.74 -39.55 -2.61
N SER A 92 29.59 -39.97 -1.36
CA SER A 92 28.30 -40.04 -0.67
C SER A 92 27.83 -38.70 -0.10
N LEU A 93 28.69 -37.68 -0.10
CA LEU A 93 28.38 -36.34 0.41
C LEU A 93 28.36 -35.33 -0.72
N LEU A 94 27.48 -34.34 -0.60
CA LEU A 94 27.54 -33.13 -1.41
C LEU A 94 28.60 -32.18 -0.84
N ARG A 95 29.26 -31.42 -1.71
CA ARG A 95 30.18 -30.34 -1.30
C ARG A 95 29.41 -29.31 -0.46
N VAL A 96 28.26 -28.88 -0.94
CA VAL A 96 27.22 -28.18 -0.18
C VAL A 96 25.89 -28.87 -0.42
N ALA A 97 25.25 -29.31 0.67
CA ALA A 97 23.91 -29.88 0.70
C ALA A 97 22.92 -28.79 1.17
N PRO A 98 22.10 -28.20 0.27
CA PRO A 98 21.10 -27.20 0.65
C PRO A 98 20.21 -27.65 1.81
N GLY A 99 20.04 -26.78 2.81
CA GLY A 99 19.26 -27.02 4.01
C GLY A 99 19.92 -27.94 5.05
N ASN A 100 21.10 -28.52 4.77
CA ASN A 100 21.77 -29.45 5.67
C ASN A 100 23.28 -29.13 5.81
N PRO A 101 23.67 -28.21 6.71
CA PRO A 101 25.07 -27.86 6.91
C PRO A 101 25.91 -29.02 7.47
N ASP A 102 25.33 -29.90 8.31
CA ASP A 102 26.08 -31.01 8.91
C ASP A 102 26.44 -32.12 7.90
N ASP A 103 25.60 -32.30 6.88
CA ASP A 103 25.86 -33.23 5.77
C ASP A 103 26.61 -32.58 4.59
N SER A 104 27.05 -31.32 4.75
CA SER A 104 27.82 -30.60 3.74
C SER A 104 29.32 -30.83 3.93
N TYR A 105 29.98 -31.43 2.93
CA TYR A 105 31.40 -31.75 3.00
C TYR A 105 32.29 -30.50 3.16
N LEU A 106 31.87 -29.34 2.63
CA LEU A 106 32.54 -28.05 2.85
C LEU A 106 32.66 -27.72 4.34
N ILE A 107 31.57 -27.86 5.11
CA ILE A 107 31.57 -27.59 6.55
C ILE A 107 32.50 -28.56 7.28
N GLN A 108 32.44 -29.85 6.93
CA GLN A 108 33.33 -30.85 7.53
C GLN A 108 34.81 -30.55 7.26
N LYS A 109 35.14 -30.04 6.07
CA LYS A 109 36.50 -29.58 5.74
C LYS A 109 36.92 -28.34 6.52
N LEU A 110 36.02 -27.39 6.73
CA LEU A 110 36.31 -26.15 7.47
C LEU A 110 36.47 -26.39 8.97
N GLU A 111 35.65 -27.27 9.55
CA GLU A 111 35.68 -27.64 10.97
C GLU A 111 36.75 -28.70 11.30
N GLY A 112 37.32 -29.35 10.29
CA GLY A 112 38.33 -30.39 10.45
C GLY A 112 37.75 -31.74 10.90
N SER A 113 36.44 -31.94 10.75
CA SER A 113 35.72 -33.18 11.08
C SER A 113 35.64 -34.16 9.89
N ALA A 114 36.08 -33.74 8.69
CA ALA A 114 36.06 -34.56 7.49
C ALA A 114 36.86 -35.87 7.63
N SER A 115 36.30 -36.97 7.13
CA SER A 115 36.91 -38.30 7.19
C SER A 115 38.08 -38.51 6.21
N VAL A 116 38.19 -37.66 5.17
CA VAL A 116 39.24 -37.71 4.15
C VAL A 116 39.87 -36.33 3.96
N GLY A 117 41.20 -36.32 3.87
CA GLY A 117 42.01 -35.10 3.70
C GLY A 117 42.12 -34.26 4.97
N ALA A 118 42.92 -33.20 4.90
CA ALA A 118 43.15 -32.30 6.03
C ALA A 118 42.11 -31.16 6.09
N GLN A 119 42.03 -30.50 7.25
CA GLN A 119 41.23 -29.30 7.47
C GLN A 119 41.64 -28.18 6.50
N MET A 120 40.64 -27.46 6.00
CA MET A 120 40.82 -26.26 5.17
C MET A 120 40.59 -24.99 6.01
N PRO A 121 41.35 -23.89 5.76
CA PRO A 121 42.37 -23.75 4.72
C PRO A 121 43.68 -24.51 5.05
N LEU A 122 44.23 -25.22 4.05
CA LEU A 122 45.42 -26.05 4.24
C LEU A 122 46.66 -25.17 4.47
N ASN A 123 47.47 -25.51 5.47
CA ASN A 123 48.70 -24.77 5.85
C ASN A 123 48.47 -23.30 6.25
N ALA A 124 47.24 -22.93 6.61
CA ALA A 124 46.91 -21.64 7.19
C ALA A 124 46.14 -21.83 8.50
N PRO A 125 45.96 -20.78 9.31
CA PRO A 125 45.04 -20.84 10.44
C PRO A 125 43.63 -21.26 9.98
N ALA A 126 42.92 -22.00 10.83
CA ALA A 126 41.52 -22.31 10.61
C ALA A 126 40.72 -20.99 10.45
N LEU A 127 39.68 -21.04 9.61
CA LEU A 127 38.74 -19.93 9.48
C LEU A 127 38.11 -19.64 10.86
N PRO A 128 37.91 -18.36 11.22
CA PRO A 128 37.22 -18.01 12.46
C PRO A 128 35.83 -18.66 12.50
N GLN A 129 35.42 -19.14 13.68
CA GLN A 129 34.14 -19.84 13.83
C GLN A 129 32.97 -18.99 13.32
N ALA A 130 32.97 -17.68 13.57
CA ALA A 130 31.94 -16.78 13.06
C ALA A 130 31.78 -16.81 11.53
N ASN A 131 32.88 -16.97 10.78
CA ASN A 131 32.81 -17.09 9.31
C ASN A 131 32.28 -18.46 8.89
N ILE A 132 32.61 -19.52 9.63
CA ILE A 132 32.04 -20.85 9.41
C ILE A 132 30.53 -20.82 9.69
N ASP A 133 30.11 -20.16 10.76
CA ASP A 133 28.70 -20.02 11.15
C ASP A 133 27.89 -19.27 10.09
N VAL A 134 28.45 -18.23 9.46
CA VAL A 134 27.83 -17.54 8.31
C VAL A 134 27.61 -18.49 7.12
N ILE A 135 28.60 -19.32 6.79
CA ILE A 135 28.45 -20.33 5.73
C ILE A 135 27.40 -21.38 6.13
N ARG A 136 27.41 -21.83 7.38
CA ARG A 136 26.40 -22.78 7.89
C ARG A 136 24.99 -22.21 7.79
N GLN A 137 24.83 -20.93 8.13
CA GLN A 137 23.54 -20.23 8.05
C GLN A 137 23.07 -20.13 6.59
N TRP A 138 23.92 -19.70 5.67
CA TRP A 138 23.59 -19.68 4.24
C TRP A 138 23.18 -21.06 3.70
N ILE A 139 23.87 -22.13 4.12
CA ILE A 139 23.49 -23.51 3.74
C ILE A 139 22.14 -23.88 4.34
N LEU A 140 21.91 -23.56 5.61
CA LEU A 140 20.65 -23.81 6.30
C LEU A 140 19.48 -23.10 5.62
N ASP A 141 19.71 -21.88 5.11
CA ASP A 141 18.75 -21.06 4.36
C ASP A 141 18.57 -21.53 2.90
N GLY A 142 19.10 -22.71 2.54
CA GLY A 142 18.88 -23.34 1.25
C GLY A 142 20.01 -23.12 0.23
N ALA A 143 21.14 -22.53 0.64
CA ALA A 143 22.30 -22.29 -0.22
C ALA A 143 21.96 -21.55 -1.54
N LEU A 144 21.11 -20.52 -1.46
CA LEU A 144 20.65 -19.75 -2.62
C LEU A 144 21.78 -18.91 -3.24
N ASP A 145 21.81 -18.77 -4.58
CA ASP A 145 22.67 -17.79 -5.26
C ASP A 145 21.91 -16.46 -5.37
N ASP A 146 22.20 -15.51 -4.49
CA ASP A 146 21.61 -14.16 -4.51
C ASP A 146 22.09 -13.30 -5.69
N ARG A 147 22.96 -13.84 -6.56
CA ARG A 147 23.38 -13.21 -7.83
C ARG A 147 22.65 -13.81 -9.04
N ALA A 148 21.98 -14.96 -8.88
CA ALA A 148 21.21 -15.54 -9.95
C ALA A 148 19.90 -14.76 -10.11
N GLN A 149 19.56 -14.38 -11.33
CA GLN A 149 18.24 -13.84 -11.63
C GLN A 149 17.20 -14.89 -11.24
N SER A 150 16.30 -14.53 -10.33
CA SER A 150 15.15 -15.38 -10.06
C SER A 150 14.28 -15.42 -11.32
N SER A 151 13.77 -16.60 -11.67
CA SER A 151 12.83 -16.79 -12.78
C SER A 151 11.37 -16.77 -12.33
N ASP A 152 11.13 -16.61 -11.03
CA ASP A 152 9.79 -16.59 -10.47
C ASP A 152 9.13 -15.26 -10.79
N ALA A 153 7.87 -15.33 -11.22
CA ALA A 153 7.08 -14.16 -11.54
C ALA A 153 6.85 -13.30 -10.28
N ILE A 154 6.90 -11.98 -10.44
CA ILE A 154 6.56 -11.03 -9.38
C ILE A 154 5.05 -11.03 -9.17
N ARG A 155 4.58 -10.92 -7.92
CA ARG A 155 3.14 -10.95 -7.58
C ARG A 155 2.74 -9.76 -6.72
N VAL A 156 1.49 -9.34 -6.85
CA VAL A 156 0.88 -8.35 -5.95
C VAL A 156 0.56 -9.03 -4.62
N THR A 157 1.08 -8.51 -3.52
CA THR A 157 0.87 -9.05 -2.16
C THR A 157 -0.20 -8.29 -1.38
N SER A 158 -0.50 -7.06 -1.76
CA SER A 158 -1.63 -6.30 -1.23
C SER A 158 -1.98 -5.11 -2.12
N LEU A 159 -3.19 -4.59 -1.95
CA LEU A 159 -3.64 -3.32 -2.52
C LEU A 159 -4.28 -2.46 -1.43
N SER A 160 -3.99 -1.17 -1.43
CA SER A 160 -4.71 -0.14 -0.68
C SER A 160 -5.25 0.88 -1.68
N PRO A 161 -6.54 1.22 -1.67
CA PRO A 161 -7.61 0.62 -0.87
C PRO A 161 -7.78 -0.88 -1.14
N LEU A 162 -8.38 -1.59 -0.16
CA LEU A 162 -8.60 -3.02 -0.30
C LEU A 162 -9.55 -3.30 -1.47
N PRO A 163 -9.33 -4.40 -2.23
CA PRO A 163 -10.28 -4.85 -3.24
C PRO A 163 -11.69 -5.01 -2.65
N ASP A 164 -12.68 -4.60 -3.44
CA ASP A 164 -14.11 -4.59 -3.14
C ASP A 164 -14.49 -3.73 -1.92
N GLY A 165 -13.59 -2.87 -1.45
CA GLY A 165 -13.85 -1.92 -0.39
C GLY A 165 -14.76 -0.78 -0.82
N VAL A 166 -15.57 -0.27 0.12
CA VAL A 166 -16.35 0.96 -0.05
C VAL A 166 -15.71 2.07 0.78
N LEU A 167 -15.35 3.17 0.13
CA LEU A 167 -14.66 4.30 0.74
C LEU A 167 -15.65 5.44 1.00
N ALA A 168 -15.63 5.97 2.23
CA ALA A 168 -16.43 7.13 2.61
C ALA A 168 -15.69 8.47 2.38
N GLU A 169 -14.43 8.42 1.96
CA GLU A 169 -13.60 9.59 1.65
C GLU A 169 -12.73 9.31 0.42
N VAL A 170 -12.37 10.37 -0.30
CA VAL A 170 -11.52 10.28 -1.50
C VAL A 170 -10.11 9.81 -1.12
N PRO A 171 -9.62 8.67 -1.65
CA PRO A 171 -8.26 8.21 -1.37
C PRO A 171 -7.23 9.18 -1.96
N GLN A 172 -6.16 9.44 -1.20
CA GLN A 172 -5.03 10.26 -1.70
C GLN A 172 -4.07 9.46 -2.57
N ASP A 173 -4.10 8.13 -2.48
CA ASP A 173 -3.31 7.24 -3.31
C ASP A 173 -3.96 5.86 -3.45
N ILE A 174 -3.54 5.16 -4.51
CA ILE A 174 -3.68 3.72 -4.64
C ILE A 174 -2.27 3.12 -4.55
N VAL A 175 -2.05 2.19 -3.62
CA VAL A 175 -0.74 1.58 -3.36
C VAL A 175 -0.85 0.07 -3.51
N ALA A 176 -0.07 -0.49 -4.43
CA ALA A 176 0.12 -1.93 -4.57
C ALA A 176 1.47 -2.33 -3.95
N LEU A 177 1.48 -3.39 -3.15
CA LEU A 177 2.70 -4.02 -2.65
C LEU A 177 2.99 -5.29 -3.44
N PHE A 178 4.27 -5.64 -3.53
CA PHE A 178 4.77 -6.78 -4.29
C PHE A 178 5.67 -7.67 -3.42
N ASP A 179 5.87 -8.92 -3.82
CA ASP A 179 6.79 -9.84 -3.13
C ASP A 179 8.27 -9.58 -3.45
N ARG A 180 8.56 -8.74 -4.46
CA ARG A 180 9.90 -8.41 -4.95
C ARG A 180 10.05 -6.95 -5.37
N ASP A 181 11.29 -6.54 -5.58
CA ASP A 181 11.65 -5.17 -5.98
C ASP A 181 11.31 -4.92 -7.44
N LEU A 182 10.59 -3.83 -7.72
CA LEU A 182 10.09 -3.49 -9.05
C LEU A 182 11.17 -2.86 -9.94
N ASP A 183 11.11 -3.12 -11.25
CA ASP A 183 11.75 -2.26 -12.24
C ASP A 183 10.93 -0.96 -12.34
N THR A 184 11.48 0.11 -11.78
CA THR A 184 10.81 1.41 -11.69
C THR A 184 10.49 2.02 -13.05
N SER A 185 11.19 1.62 -14.13
CA SER A 185 10.90 2.11 -15.48
C SER A 185 9.62 1.52 -16.07
N THR A 186 9.15 0.40 -15.51
CA THR A 186 7.98 -0.34 -15.98
C THR A 186 6.69 0.07 -15.29
N VAL A 187 6.77 0.84 -14.20
CA VAL A 187 5.61 1.34 -13.44
C VAL A 187 5.32 2.77 -13.85
N ASN A 188 4.28 2.97 -14.67
CA ASN A 188 3.91 4.27 -15.22
C ASN A 188 2.42 4.27 -15.63
N SER A 189 1.96 5.35 -16.27
CA SER A 189 0.55 5.50 -16.67
C SER A 189 0.04 4.52 -17.72
N LEU A 190 0.93 3.75 -18.37
CA LEU A 190 0.55 2.68 -19.29
C LEU A 190 0.34 1.34 -18.57
N THR A 191 0.91 1.16 -17.37
CA THR A 191 0.97 -0.13 -16.68
C THR A 191 0.25 -0.14 -15.34
N PHE A 192 0.13 1.01 -14.67
CA PHE A 192 -0.71 1.19 -13.48
C PHE A 192 -1.85 2.15 -13.82
N ILE A 193 -3.03 1.59 -14.06
CA ILE A 193 -4.18 2.28 -14.62
C ILE A 193 -5.29 2.33 -13.57
N LEU A 194 -5.97 3.49 -13.47
CA LEU A 194 -7.21 3.65 -12.71
C LEU A 194 -8.31 4.11 -13.66
N GLU A 195 -9.44 3.42 -13.64
CA GLU A 195 -10.61 3.72 -14.48
C GLU A 195 -11.85 3.88 -13.60
N ALA A 196 -12.70 4.85 -13.92
CA ALA A 196 -14.04 5.00 -13.37
C ALA A 196 -15.05 4.24 -14.25
N SER A 197 -16.06 3.62 -13.63
CA SER A 197 -17.10 2.87 -14.34
C SER A 197 -18.10 3.74 -15.08
N GLY A 198 -18.01 5.07 -14.96
CA GLY A 198 -18.99 5.96 -15.60
C GLY A 198 -20.36 5.93 -14.91
N GLY A 199 -20.41 5.47 -13.65
CA GLY A 199 -21.61 5.47 -12.81
C GLY A 199 -22.52 4.25 -12.92
N ASP A 200 -22.14 3.20 -13.67
CA ASP A 200 -22.96 1.99 -13.83
C ASP A 200 -22.39 0.74 -13.14
N ALA A 201 -21.21 0.87 -12.53
CA ALA A 201 -20.44 -0.21 -11.88
C ALA A 201 -20.02 -1.35 -12.83
N THR A 202 -20.03 -1.13 -14.14
CA THR A 202 -19.54 -2.09 -15.13
C THR A 202 -18.28 -1.56 -15.83
N PHE A 203 -17.51 -2.47 -16.44
CA PHE A 203 -16.26 -2.10 -17.12
C PHE A 203 -16.10 -2.79 -18.48
N SER A 204 -17.22 -2.96 -19.19
CA SER A 204 -17.30 -3.69 -20.46
C SER A 204 -18.15 -2.99 -21.53
N ASP A 205 -18.71 -1.83 -21.24
CA ASP A 205 -19.69 -1.18 -22.11
C ASP A 205 -19.08 0.00 -22.90
N GLY A 206 -17.85 0.40 -22.58
CA GLY A 206 -17.10 1.46 -23.26
C GLY A 206 -17.38 2.86 -22.74
N ASN A 207 -18.13 2.99 -21.64
CA ASN A 207 -18.35 4.27 -20.95
C ASN A 207 -17.17 4.64 -20.01
N GLU A 208 -16.21 3.73 -19.83
CA GLU A 208 -15.23 3.81 -18.76
C GLU A 208 -14.26 4.96 -19.03
N THR A 209 -13.96 5.73 -17.99
CA THR A 209 -13.08 6.90 -18.08
C THR A 209 -11.81 6.65 -17.31
N GLN A 210 -10.67 6.70 -17.99
CA GLN A 210 -9.36 6.60 -17.33
C GLN A 210 -9.07 7.87 -16.50
N ILE A 211 -8.71 7.67 -15.24
CA ILE A 211 -8.34 8.74 -14.31
C ILE A 211 -6.87 9.10 -14.53
N SER A 212 -6.60 10.39 -14.71
CA SER A 212 -5.23 10.91 -14.80
C SER A 212 -4.69 11.19 -13.40
N ALA A 213 -3.81 10.31 -12.93
CA ALA A 213 -3.11 10.47 -11.65
C ALA A 213 -2.15 11.67 -11.68
N THR A 214 -1.88 12.24 -10.51
CA THR A 214 -0.88 13.29 -10.33
C THR A 214 0.53 12.76 -10.59
N ALA A 215 0.83 11.55 -10.11
CA ALA A 215 2.07 10.84 -10.34
C ALA A 215 1.85 9.33 -10.23
N ILE A 216 2.71 8.55 -10.89
CA ILE A 216 2.79 7.09 -10.74
C ILE A 216 4.27 6.76 -10.55
N GLU A 217 4.61 6.13 -9.43
CA GLU A 217 6.01 5.93 -9.04
C GLU A 217 6.21 4.68 -8.17
N VAL A 218 7.47 4.24 -8.11
CA VAL A 218 7.97 3.28 -7.12
C VAL A 218 8.76 4.07 -6.08
N PRO A 219 8.27 4.23 -4.84
CA PRO A 219 8.97 5.00 -3.82
C PRO A 219 10.36 4.43 -3.52
N VAL A 220 11.38 5.29 -3.47
CA VAL A 220 12.77 4.87 -3.14
C VAL A 220 12.89 4.25 -1.74
N ALA A 221 11.98 4.60 -0.83
CA ALA A 221 11.92 4.05 0.52
C ALA A 221 11.36 2.62 0.56
N ASN A 222 10.65 2.20 -0.49
CA ASN A 222 10.09 0.85 -0.63
C ASN A 222 9.94 0.47 -2.10
N GLN A 223 10.97 -0.18 -2.65
CA GLN A 223 11.00 -0.62 -4.05
C GLN A 223 10.02 -1.77 -4.36
N ARG A 224 9.38 -2.34 -3.33
CA ARG A 224 8.31 -3.33 -3.45
C ARG A 224 6.92 -2.70 -3.43
N SER A 225 6.83 -1.40 -3.70
CA SER A 225 5.55 -0.70 -3.75
C SER A 225 5.43 0.13 -5.02
N ALA A 226 4.27 0.10 -5.65
CA ALA A 226 3.87 1.03 -6.68
C ALA A 226 2.79 1.94 -6.11
N ARG A 227 2.94 3.26 -6.29
CA ARG A 227 2.00 4.29 -5.82
C ARG A 227 1.44 5.05 -7.02
N LEU A 228 0.12 5.12 -7.08
CA LEU A 228 -0.63 6.00 -7.96
C LEU A 228 -1.15 7.15 -7.09
N ASP A 229 -0.57 8.34 -7.27
CA ASP A 229 -0.87 9.54 -6.48
C ASP A 229 -2.13 10.24 -7.00
N LEU A 230 -3.11 10.40 -6.14
CA LEU A 230 -4.39 11.05 -6.40
C LEU A 230 -4.52 12.40 -5.70
N SER A 231 -3.43 12.92 -5.12
CA SER A 231 -3.43 14.22 -4.45
C SER A 231 -3.90 15.32 -5.41
N GLY A 232 -5.01 15.97 -5.07
CA GLY A 232 -5.64 17.01 -5.89
C GLY A 232 -6.44 16.51 -7.10
N VAL A 233 -6.57 15.20 -7.29
CA VAL A 233 -7.44 14.59 -8.30
C VAL A 233 -8.87 14.54 -7.75
N ALA A 234 -9.82 15.13 -8.48
CA ALA A 234 -11.22 15.06 -8.12
C ALA A 234 -11.79 13.69 -8.53
N LEU A 235 -12.26 12.92 -7.55
CA LEU A 235 -13.02 11.70 -7.75
C LEU A 235 -14.48 11.93 -7.34
N VAL A 236 -15.41 11.31 -8.06
CA VAL A 236 -16.85 11.37 -7.80
C VAL A 236 -17.31 10.01 -7.28
N ASN A 237 -18.50 9.94 -6.66
CA ASN A 237 -19.05 8.66 -6.26
C ASN A 237 -19.22 7.76 -7.50
N ASP A 238 -18.49 6.66 -7.51
CA ASP A 238 -18.42 5.71 -8.63
C ASP A 238 -17.76 4.42 -8.14
N THR A 239 -17.82 3.37 -8.96
CA THR A 239 -16.92 2.22 -8.85
C THR A 239 -15.69 2.47 -9.71
N TYR A 240 -14.53 2.19 -9.12
CA TYR A 240 -13.23 2.36 -9.74
C TYR A 240 -12.54 1.01 -9.92
N ARG A 241 -11.84 0.84 -11.05
CA ARG A 241 -11.02 -0.34 -11.37
C ARG A 241 -9.56 0.06 -11.43
N ALA A 242 -8.76 -0.51 -10.53
CA ALA A 242 -7.31 -0.44 -10.58
C ALA A 242 -6.76 -1.64 -11.37
N ARG A 243 -5.81 -1.39 -12.27
CA ARG A 243 -5.15 -2.42 -13.08
C ARG A 243 -3.63 -2.26 -13.01
N LEU A 244 -2.94 -3.37 -12.80
CA LEU A 244 -1.50 -3.51 -13.05
C LEU A 244 -1.32 -4.49 -14.21
N LEU A 245 -0.72 -4.04 -15.31
CA LEU A 245 -0.61 -4.85 -16.50
C LEU A 245 0.53 -5.87 -16.38
N GLY A 246 0.23 -7.15 -16.52
CA GLY A 246 1.24 -8.20 -16.71
C GLY A 246 1.20 -8.81 -18.12
N THR A 247 0.24 -8.38 -18.96
CA THR A 247 0.17 -8.76 -20.38
C THR A 247 0.14 -7.53 -21.31
N GLY A 248 0.76 -7.66 -22.48
CA GLY A 248 0.70 -6.65 -23.54
C GLY A 248 2.06 -6.01 -23.86
N PRO A 249 2.07 -4.87 -24.56
CA PRO A 249 3.30 -4.21 -25.01
C PRO A 249 4.01 -3.42 -23.89
N SER A 250 3.34 -3.17 -22.78
CA SER A 250 3.89 -2.52 -21.58
C SER A 250 3.34 -3.26 -20.39
N ILE A 251 4.24 -3.77 -19.55
CA ILE A 251 3.92 -4.64 -18.41
C ILE A 251 4.76 -4.24 -17.21
N VAL A 252 4.26 -4.50 -16.01
CA VAL A 252 5.00 -4.38 -14.76
C VAL A 252 5.99 -5.54 -14.67
N MET A 253 7.24 -5.22 -14.35
CA MET A 253 8.30 -6.21 -14.12
C MET A 253 9.05 -5.94 -12.82
N ASP A 254 9.76 -6.96 -12.34
CA ASP A 254 10.78 -6.78 -11.32
C ASP A 254 12.15 -6.39 -11.92
N ILE A 255 13.12 -6.09 -11.06
CA ILE A 255 14.48 -5.70 -11.46
C ILE A 255 15.25 -6.80 -12.24
N ASP A 256 14.79 -8.05 -12.16
CA ASP A 256 15.33 -9.20 -12.90
C ASP A 256 14.60 -9.42 -14.24
N ALA A 257 13.69 -8.52 -14.61
CA ALA A 257 12.85 -8.57 -15.81
C ALA A 257 11.84 -9.74 -15.83
N ASN A 258 11.41 -10.22 -14.65
CA ASN A 258 10.27 -11.12 -14.57
C ASN A 258 8.97 -10.33 -14.65
N ALA A 259 8.06 -10.78 -15.52
CA ALA A 259 6.74 -10.19 -15.64
C ALA A 259 5.86 -10.53 -14.43
N LEU A 260 4.91 -9.64 -14.17
CA LEU A 260 3.85 -9.82 -13.19
C LEU A 260 3.05 -11.11 -13.46
N ASP A 261 2.75 -11.88 -12.42
CA ASP A 261 1.74 -12.94 -12.35
C ASP A 261 0.49 -12.34 -11.68
N GLY A 262 -0.33 -11.73 -12.53
CA GLY A 262 -1.30 -10.71 -12.13
C GLY A 262 -2.66 -11.25 -11.70
N GLU A 263 -3.00 -12.48 -12.08
CA GLU A 263 -4.32 -13.07 -11.94
C GLU A 263 -4.85 -12.99 -10.50
N PHE A 264 -5.82 -12.11 -10.24
CA PHE A 264 -6.39 -11.96 -8.89
C PHE A 264 -7.70 -12.73 -8.76
N ASN A 265 -7.74 -13.68 -7.83
CA ASN A 265 -8.90 -14.54 -7.56
C ASN A 265 -9.64 -14.18 -6.25
N GLY A 266 -9.40 -12.97 -5.73
CA GLY A 266 -9.95 -12.50 -4.45
C GLY A 266 -9.04 -12.76 -3.24
N THR A 267 -7.88 -13.40 -3.43
CA THR A 267 -6.88 -13.60 -2.38
C THR A 267 -5.49 -13.17 -2.81
N PHE A 268 -4.70 -12.68 -1.85
CA PHE A 268 -3.29 -12.35 -2.05
C PHE A 268 -2.39 -13.53 -1.62
N PRO A 269 -1.19 -13.69 -2.21
CA PRO A 269 -0.69 -12.91 -3.36
C PRO A 269 -1.48 -13.21 -4.65
N SER A 270 -1.40 -12.31 -5.63
CA SER A 270 -1.95 -12.56 -6.96
C SER A 270 -1.26 -13.74 -7.64
N GLY A 271 -1.88 -14.25 -8.70
CA GLY A 271 -1.25 -15.12 -9.66
C GLY A 271 -1.68 -16.59 -9.62
N ASP A 272 -1.33 -17.31 -10.67
CA ASP A 272 -1.51 -18.75 -10.81
C ASP A 272 -0.18 -19.54 -10.85
N GLY A 273 0.94 -18.83 -10.66
CA GLY A 273 2.30 -19.35 -10.76
C GLY A 273 2.94 -19.19 -12.14
N VAL A 274 2.25 -18.54 -13.09
CA VAL A 274 2.76 -18.27 -14.44
C VAL A 274 2.78 -16.77 -14.70
N ALA A 275 3.95 -16.24 -15.09
CA ALA A 275 4.07 -14.84 -15.47
C ALA A 275 3.10 -14.49 -16.62
N GLY A 276 2.35 -13.41 -16.45
CA GLY A 276 1.27 -13.01 -17.33
C GLY A 276 0.07 -12.47 -16.53
N GLY A 277 -1.00 -12.17 -17.27
CA GLY A 277 -2.23 -11.67 -16.66
C GLY A 277 -2.16 -10.24 -16.15
N ASP A 278 -3.30 -9.57 -16.11
CA ASP A 278 -3.39 -8.29 -15.43
C ASP A 278 -3.89 -8.53 -14.01
N PHE A 279 -3.30 -7.84 -13.04
CA PHE A 279 -3.94 -7.67 -11.76
C PHE A 279 -5.07 -6.65 -11.93
N VAL A 280 -6.29 -7.06 -11.58
CA VAL A 280 -7.50 -6.24 -11.68
C VAL A 280 -8.22 -6.30 -10.34
N ALA A 281 -8.48 -5.14 -9.76
CA ALA A 281 -9.25 -5.00 -8.54
C ALA A 281 -10.15 -3.78 -8.61
N THR A 282 -11.33 -3.88 -7.98
CA THR A 282 -12.30 -2.79 -7.90
C THR A 282 -12.40 -2.24 -6.48
N PHE A 283 -12.83 -1.00 -6.34
CA PHE A 283 -13.33 -0.41 -5.10
C PHE A 283 -14.42 0.60 -5.44
N SER A 284 -15.29 0.91 -4.48
CA SER A 284 -16.35 1.90 -4.68
C SER A 284 -16.09 3.12 -3.80
N LEU A 285 -16.34 4.29 -4.34
CA LEU A 285 -16.36 5.55 -3.62
C LEU A 285 -17.82 5.94 -3.37
N ASP A 286 -18.19 6.02 -2.10
CA ASP A 286 -19.51 6.47 -1.65
C ASP A 286 -19.30 7.53 -0.56
N VAL A 287 -18.80 8.69 -0.99
CA VAL A 287 -18.68 9.84 -0.11
C VAL A 287 -20.09 10.36 0.12
N PRO A 288 -20.59 10.42 1.37
CA PRO A 288 -21.87 11.05 1.63
C PRO A 288 -21.82 12.48 1.11
N ALA A 289 -22.82 12.88 0.33
CA ALA A 289 -22.91 14.23 -0.22
C ALA A 289 -22.69 15.25 0.90
N SER A 290 -21.63 16.05 0.78
CA SER A 290 -21.46 17.19 1.67
C SER A 290 -22.52 18.22 1.29
N GLY A 291 -23.27 18.71 2.28
CA GLY A 291 -24.39 19.65 2.08
C GLY A 291 -25.72 19.13 2.63
N ALA A 292 -26.68 20.04 2.81
CA ALA A 292 -28.00 19.70 3.32
C ALA A 292 -28.76 18.79 2.33
N THR A 293 -29.35 17.72 2.83
CA THR A 293 -30.28 16.85 2.09
C THR A 293 -31.58 17.60 1.75
N LEU A 294 -32.38 17.11 0.80
CA LEU A 294 -33.69 17.70 0.54
C LEU A 294 -34.59 17.64 1.80
N ASP A 295 -34.50 16.60 2.63
CA ASP A 295 -35.25 16.53 3.89
C ASP A 295 -34.83 17.63 4.87
N GLU A 296 -33.53 17.93 4.97
CA GLU A 296 -33.02 19.03 5.82
C GLU A 296 -33.41 20.41 5.28
N ILE A 297 -33.31 20.62 3.96
CA ILE A 297 -33.77 21.83 3.28
C ILE A 297 -35.29 21.98 3.46
N GLN A 298 -36.04 20.90 3.32
CA GLN A 298 -37.48 20.88 3.52
C GLN A 298 -37.83 21.29 4.96
N ALA A 299 -37.19 20.70 5.95
CA ALA A 299 -37.48 20.94 7.36
C ALA A 299 -37.09 22.37 7.80
N SER A 300 -35.93 22.85 7.36
CA SER A 300 -35.36 24.13 7.81
C SER A 300 -35.77 25.34 6.96
N VAL A 301 -36.04 25.14 5.67
CA VAL A 301 -36.32 26.22 4.71
C VAL A 301 -37.73 26.16 4.18
N PHE A 302 -38.10 25.12 3.42
CA PHE A 302 -39.35 25.11 2.68
C PHE A 302 -40.57 25.10 3.61
N SER A 303 -40.58 24.24 4.62
CA SER A 303 -41.67 24.16 5.61
C SER A 303 -41.81 25.44 6.44
N VAL A 304 -40.70 26.14 6.68
CA VAL A 304 -40.65 27.32 7.56
C VAL A 304 -41.00 28.60 6.78
N SER A 305 -40.51 28.72 5.55
CA SER A 305 -40.46 29.99 4.83
C SER A 305 -41.21 30.00 3.49
N CYS A 306 -41.73 28.86 3.02
CA CYS A 306 -42.34 28.76 1.68
C CYS A 306 -43.71 28.06 1.67
N ALA A 307 -43.85 26.97 2.43
CA ALA A 307 -44.97 26.04 2.35
C ALA A 307 -46.17 26.43 3.25
N PHE A 308 -46.50 27.72 3.31
CA PHE A 308 -47.67 28.20 4.05
C PHE A 308 -48.82 28.62 3.13
N SER A 309 -50.01 28.74 3.71
CA SER A 309 -51.24 29.09 2.99
C SER A 309 -51.07 30.39 2.22
N GLY A 310 -51.28 30.35 0.90
CA GLY A 310 -51.19 31.51 0.01
C GLY A 310 -49.83 31.71 -0.66
N CYS A 311 -48.83 30.87 -0.36
CA CYS A 311 -47.53 30.86 -1.05
C CYS A 311 -47.33 29.55 -1.83
N HIS A 312 -46.77 28.50 -1.21
CA HIS A 312 -46.44 27.23 -1.87
C HIS A 312 -46.92 26.01 -1.09
N SER A 313 -48.21 26.00 -0.74
CA SER A 313 -48.87 24.89 -0.02
C SER A 313 -49.78 24.04 -0.93
N GLY A 314 -49.59 24.15 -2.24
CA GLY A 314 -50.28 23.33 -3.23
C GLY A 314 -51.73 23.75 -3.57
N PRO A 315 -52.43 22.91 -4.36
CA PRO A 315 -51.86 21.78 -5.10
C PRO A 315 -50.93 22.25 -6.23
N ALA A 316 -50.04 21.39 -6.70
CA ALA A 316 -49.21 21.67 -7.88
C ALA A 316 -50.08 21.89 -9.14
N GLY A 317 -49.63 22.75 -10.05
CA GLY A 317 -50.35 23.07 -11.28
C GLY A 317 -49.62 24.06 -12.20
N ASP A 318 -50.28 24.46 -13.27
CA ASP A 318 -49.70 25.31 -14.32
C ASP A 318 -50.05 26.80 -14.17
N SER A 319 -50.63 27.19 -13.02
CA SER A 319 -51.08 28.57 -12.74
C SER A 319 -50.51 29.10 -11.43
N LEU A 320 -50.01 30.33 -11.44
CA LEU A 320 -49.49 31.01 -10.24
C LEU A 320 -50.63 31.59 -9.37
N PRO A 321 -50.49 31.65 -8.03
CA PRO A 321 -49.36 31.17 -7.23
C PRO A 321 -49.42 29.66 -6.92
N SER A 322 -50.54 28.98 -7.17
CA SER A 322 -50.76 27.54 -6.96
C SER A 322 -50.01 26.64 -7.95
N GLY A 323 -48.82 27.05 -8.39
CA GLY A 323 -48.03 26.33 -9.39
C GLY A 323 -47.10 25.28 -8.78
N MET A 324 -47.04 25.19 -7.45
CA MET A 324 -46.02 24.46 -6.71
C MET A 324 -46.54 24.04 -5.34
N ASP A 325 -46.24 22.80 -4.98
CA ASP A 325 -46.52 22.23 -3.66
C ASP A 325 -45.21 21.90 -2.95
N LEU A 326 -44.94 22.58 -1.83
CA LEU A 326 -43.72 22.40 -1.04
C LEU A 326 -44.04 21.88 0.38
N THR A 327 -45.21 21.27 0.61
CA THR A 327 -45.66 20.89 1.97
C THR A 327 -44.83 19.80 2.62
N ASP A 328 -44.18 18.96 1.83
CA ASP A 328 -43.29 17.90 2.26
C ASP A 328 -42.22 17.65 1.19
N ALA A 329 -41.19 16.88 1.54
CA ALA A 329 -40.03 16.71 0.67
C ALA A 329 -40.34 15.93 -0.62
N ASP A 330 -41.32 15.01 -0.62
CA ASP A 330 -41.73 14.28 -1.82
C ASP A 330 -42.48 15.22 -2.79
N ALA A 331 -43.41 16.02 -2.26
CA ALA A 331 -44.13 17.05 -3.02
C ALA A 331 -43.18 18.13 -3.56
N SER A 332 -42.21 18.56 -2.74
CA SER A 332 -41.16 19.51 -3.13
C SER A 332 -40.31 18.96 -4.27
N PHE A 333 -39.81 17.73 -4.14
CA PHE A 333 -39.03 17.08 -5.20
C PHE A 333 -39.81 17.03 -6.51
N ALA A 334 -41.05 16.52 -6.45
CA ALA A 334 -41.93 16.40 -7.62
C ALA A 334 -42.27 17.76 -8.26
N SER A 335 -42.37 18.82 -7.46
CA SER A 335 -42.71 20.17 -7.92
C SER A 335 -41.51 20.97 -8.44
N LEU A 336 -40.28 20.58 -8.10
CA LEU A 336 -39.05 21.33 -8.37
C LEU A 336 -38.14 20.66 -9.40
N VAL A 337 -37.76 19.40 -9.18
CA VAL A 337 -36.66 18.77 -9.92
C VAL A 337 -37.12 18.42 -11.33
N GLY A 338 -36.45 19.00 -12.34
CA GLY A 338 -36.76 18.80 -13.76
C GLY A 338 -38.05 19.47 -14.26
N GLN A 339 -38.82 20.14 -13.38
CA GLN A 339 -40.07 20.78 -13.75
C GLN A 339 -39.81 22.14 -14.42
N PRO A 340 -40.55 22.53 -15.47
CA PRO A 340 -40.36 23.82 -16.14
C PRO A 340 -40.83 25.00 -15.29
N SER A 341 -40.12 26.13 -15.38
CA SER A 341 -40.57 27.41 -14.82
C SER A 341 -41.78 27.95 -15.60
N LEU A 342 -42.82 28.36 -14.89
CA LEU A 342 -44.01 29.01 -15.49
C LEU A 342 -43.76 30.47 -15.88
N GLN A 343 -42.72 31.10 -15.32
CA GLN A 343 -42.44 32.52 -15.51
C GLN A 343 -41.33 32.79 -16.53
N THR A 344 -40.45 31.82 -16.75
CA THR A 344 -39.31 31.96 -17.66
C THR A 344 -39.20 30.72 -18.52
N ALA A 345 -39.54 30.86 -19.80
CA ALA A 345 -39.53 29.75 -20.74
C ALA A 345 -38.11 29.20 -20.93
N GLY A 346 -37.99 27.87 -20.97
CA GLY A 346 -36.72 27.18 -21.20
C GLY A 346 -35.81 27.03 -19.97
N VAL A 347 -36.27 27.44 -18.78
CA VAL A 347 -35.52 27.30 -17.52
C VAL A 347 -36.26 26.32 -16.60
N SER A 348 -35.56 25.33 -16.05
CA SER A 348 -36.12 24.40 -15.06
C SER A 348 -36.20 25.07 -13.68
N ARG A 349 -37.19 24.69 -12.88
CA ARG A 349 -37.32 25.12 -11.48
C ARG A 349 -36.09 24.71 -10.69
N VAL A 350 -35.69 23.44 -10.83
CA VAL A 350 -34.38 22.91 -10.45
C VAL A 350 -33.83 22.08 -11.62
N ALA A 351 -32.64 22.46 -12.10
CA ALA A 351 -31.84 21.70 -13.05
C ALA A 351 -30.73 20.97 -12.26
N ALA A 352 -30.86 19.65 -12.10
CA ALA A 352 -29.87 18.83 -11.40
C ALA A 352 -28.46 19.02 -11.98
N GLY A 353 -27.47 19.24 -11.12
CA GLY A 353 -26.08 19.52 -11.50
C GLY A 353 -25.82 20.97 -11.95
N ASP A 354 -26.84 21.82 -12.05
CA ASP A 354 -26.70 23.19 -12.59
C ASP A 354 -27.47 24.22 -11.74
N PRO A 355 -26.88 24.66 -10.61
CA PRO A 355 -27.52 25.64 -9.73
C PRO A 355 -27.72 27.01 -10.38
N ASP A 356 -26.82 27.44 -11.28
CA ASP A 356 -26.90 28.75 -11.93
C ASP A 356 -28.05 28.84 -12.95
N ASN A 357 -28.34 27.75 -13.66
CA ASN A 357 -29.50 27.65 -14.54
C ASN A 357 -30.77 27.13 -13.83
N SER A 358 -30.76 26.99 -12.51
CA SER A 358 -31.93 26.63 -11.72
C SER A 358 -32.75 27.85 -11.33
N TYR A 359 -34.01 27.92 -11.76
CA TYR A 359 -34.88 29.07 -11.49
C TYR A 359 -35.09 29.31 -9.99
N LEU A 360 -35.10 28.26 -9.16
CA LEU A 360 -35.17 28.39 -7.70
C LEU A 360 -34.06 29.30 -7.16
N ILE A 361 -32.80 29.04 -7.53
CA ILE A 361 -31.64 29.83 -7.11
C ILE A 361 -31.75 31.26 -7.63
N GLN A 362 -32.10 31.42 -8.91
CA GLN A 362 -32.29 32.75 -9.50
C GLN A 362 -33.35 33.58 -8.74
N LYS A 363 -34.42 32.92 -8.25
CA LYS A 363 -35.46 33.57 -7.45
C LYS A 363 -35.01 33.89 -6.03
N LEU A 364 -34.22 33.03 -5.40
CA LEU A 364 -33.68 33.26 -4.06
C LEU A 364 -32.60 34.35 -4.05
N GLU A 365 -31.77 34.42 -5.08
CA GLU A 365 -30.72 35.44 -5.21
C GLU A 365 -31.26 36.77 -5.76
N GLY A 366 -32.37 36.74 -6.51
CA GLY A 366 -32.98 37.91 -7.14
C GLY A 366 -32.41 38.25 -8.51
N THR A 367 -31.78 37.28 -9.16
CA THR A 367 -31.20 37.37 -10.50
C THR A 367 -32.16 36.89 -11.60
N ALA A 368 -33.31 36.31 -11.23
CA ALA A 368 -34.31 35.82 -12.16
C ALA A 368 -34.83 36.88 -13.14
N ALA A 369 -34.94 36.53 -14.42
CA ALA A 369 -35.50 37.39 -15.46
C ALA A 369 -37.01 37.67 -15.27
N GLY A 370 -37.71 36.83 -14.49
CA GLY A 370 -39.16 36.88 -14.26
C GLY A 370 -39.56 37.02 -12.80
N GLY A 371 -40.53 37.90 -12.54
CA GLY A 371 -41.14 38.08 -11.22
C GLY A 371 -40.20 38.68 -10.16
N GLN A 372 -40.65 38.69 -8.90
CA GLN A 372 -39.90 39.25 -7.76
C GLN A 372 -39.05 38.20 -7.06
N ARG A 373 -38.00 38.64 -6.35
CA ARG A 373 -37.14 37.80 -5.49
C ARG A 373 -37.96 37.13 -4.39
N MET A 374 -37.64 35.88 -4.08
CA MET A 374 -38.21 35.12 -2.97
C MET A 374 -37.28 35.18 -1.72
N PRO A 375 -37.82 35.19 -0.50
CA PRO A 375 -39.24 35.24 -0.13
C PRO A 375 -39.90 36.58 -0.50
N LEU A 376 -41.10 36.55 -1.07
CA LEU A 376 -41.79 37.75 -1.56
C LEU A 376 -42.18 38.67 -0.41
N GLY A 377 -41.69 39.92 -0.42
CA GLY A 377 -42.04 40.92 0.59
C GLY A 377 -41.47 40.66 1.99
N GLY A 378 -40.63 39.64 2.14
CA GLY A 378 -39.94 39.28 3.38
C GLY A 378 -38.45 39.61 3.34
N THR A 379 -37.77 39.33 4.45
CA THR A 379 -36.30 39.36 4.49
C THR A 379 -35.74 38.26 3.57
N PRO A 380 -34.70 38.56 2.79
CA PRO A 380 -33.87 37.55 2.15
C PRO A 380 -33.51 36.36 3.03
N LEU A 381 -33.45 35.15 2.46
CA LEU A 381 -32.74 34.05 3.12
C LEU A 381 -31.25 34.40 3.27
N ASP A 382 -30.64 33.91 4.34
CA ASP A 382 -29.20 34.02 4.55
C ASP A 382 -28.43 33.30 3.45
N GLN A 383 -27.27 33.84 3.07
CA GLN A 383 -26.50 33.29 1.95
C GLN A 383 -26.07 31.85 2.20
N ALA A 384 -25.69 31.49 3.43
CA ALA A 384 -25.33 30.10 3.77
C ALA A 384 -26.47 29.10 3.50
N VAL A 385 -27.73 29.49 3.74
CA VAL A 385 -28.90 28.66 3.44
C VAL A 385 -29.09 28.52 1.92
N ILE A 386 -28.84 29.59 1.17
CA ILE A 386 -28.87 29.54 -0.30
C ILE A 386 -27.75 28.62 -0.81
N ASP A 387 -26.55 28.71 -0.22
CA ASP A 387 -25.40 27.88 -0.58
C ASP A 387 -25.66 26.39 -0.31
N ASP A 388 -26.36 26.03 0.77
CA ASP A 388 -26.81 24.66 1.03
C ASP A 388 -27.76 24.15 -0.07
N ILE A 389 -28.70 24.97 -0.52
CA ILE A 389 -29.62 24.63 -1.63
C ILE A 389 -28.84 24.52 -2.95
N ARG A 390 -27.88 25.42 -3.20
CA ARG A 390 -27.01 25.36 -4.39
C ARG A 390 -26.23 24.05 -4.41
N LEU A 391 -25.64 23.67 -3.28
CA LEU A 391 -24.86 22.45 -3.14
C LEU A 391 -25.72 21.19 -3.32
N TRP A 392 -26.95 21.17 -2.79
CA TRP A 392 -27.91 20.11 -3.08
C TRP A 392 -28.20 19.97 -4.58
N ILE A 393 -28.40 21.09 -5.29
CA ILE A 393 -28.63 21.08 -6.74
C ILE A 393 -27.38 20.61 -7.50
N GLU A 394 -26.20 21.13 -7.14
CA GLU A 394 -24.91 20.76 -7.73
C GLU A 394 -24.63 19.26 -7.58
N ASN A 395 -24.99 18.68 -6.42
CA ASN A 395 -24.91 17.24 -6.13
C ASN A 395 -26.02 16.40 -6.80
N GLY A 396 -26.67 16.93 -7.85
CA GLY A 396 -27.66 16.21 -8.64
C GLY A 396 -29.11 16.35 -8.16
N ALA A 397 -29.38 17.20 -7.18
CA ALA A 397 -30.72 17.45 -6.64
C ALA A 397 -31.46 16.17 -6.20
N ASN A 398 -30.76 15.23 -5.56
CA ASN A 398 -31.30 13.92 -5.16
C ASN A 398 -32.40 14.05 -4.08
N ARG A 399 -33.33 13.08 -4.06
CA ARG A 399 -34.41 13.01 -3.07
C ARG A 399 -33.88 12.57 -1.72
#